data_AF-A0A960UU79-F1
#
_entry.id   AF-A0A960UU79-F1
#
_cell.length_a   1.000
_cell.length_b   1.000
_cell.length_c   1.000
_cell.angle_alpha   90.00
_cell.angle_beta   90.00
_cell.angle_gamma   90.00
#
_symmetry.space_group_name_H-M   'P 1'
#
loop_
_entity.id
_entity.type
_entity.pdbx_description
1 polymer ?
#
loop_
_entity_poly.entity_id
_entity_poly.type
_entity_poly.pdbx_seq_one_letter_code
_entity_poly.pdbx_strand_id
1 'polypeptide(L)'
;MNLSDWLHVSFDEDSVHMKADPPEKAGWEQSFQWKDIIRICFENGDWMSSDTIYVFTNQRPESYVIPTEAEGGVDFWSEVIRRGLFDAELAIEMATQSEGFACFPPEETTAG
;
A
#
# COMPACT_ATOMS: atom_id res chain seq x y z
N MET A 1 15.35 3.06 -15.16
CA MET A 1 15.59 2.81 -13.73
C MET A 1 14.31 2.27 -13.17
N ASN A 2 14.38 1.13 -12.48
CA ASN A 2 13.18 0.49 -11.94
C ASN A 2 12.78 1.17 -10.63
N LEU A 3 11.51 1.06 -10.26
CA LEU A 3 11.02 1.62 -9.00
C LEU A 3 11.75 1.01 -7.79
N SER A 4 12.05 -0.29 -7.84
CA SER A 4 12.80 -1.02 -6.81
C SER A 4 14.24 -0.51 -6.62
N ASP A 5 14.80 0.25 -7.57
CA ASP A 5 16.17 0.75 -7.45
C ASP A 5 16.27 1.98 -6.53
N TRP A 6 15.13 2.63 -6.24
CA TRP A 6 15.12 3.90 -5.51
C TRP A 6 13.98 4.07 -4.51
N LEU A 7 12.96 3.21 -4.48
CA LEU A 7 11.92 3.21 -3.46
C LEU A 7 11.97 1.90 -2.67
N HIS A 8 12.26 2.01 -1.38
CA HIS A 8 12.44 0.90 -0.46
C HIS A 8 11.39 0.95 0.65
N VAL A 9 10.73 -0.18 0.87
CA VAL A 9 9.74 -0.39 1.93
C VAL A 9 10.24 -1.51 2.82
N SER A 10 10.25 -1.25 4.12
CA SER A 10 10.60 -2.25 5.14
C SER A 10 9.66 -2.09 6.31
N PHE A 11 9.56 -3.13 7.14
CA PHE A 11 8.69 -3.10 8.31
C PHE A 11 9.22 -4.03 9.38
N ASP A 12 8.78 -3.76 10.61
CA ASP A 12 8.98 -4.61 11.77
C ASP A 12 7.62 -4.92 12.43
N GLU A 13 7.65 -5.35 13.70
CA GLU A 13 6.45 -5.68 14.45
C GLU A 13 5.52 -4.48 14.65
N ASP A 14 6.08 -3.27 14.79
CA ASP A 14 5.41 -2.05 15.24
C ASP A 14 5.16 -1.04 14.10
N SER A 15 6.08 -0.93 13.16
CA SER A 15 6.12 0.13 12.16
C SER A 15 6.49 -0.31 10.74
N VAL A 16 6.09 0.54 9.80
CA VAL A 16 6.45 0.48 8.38
C VAL A 16 7.28 1.71 8.06
N HIS A 17 8.37 1.50 7.32
CA HIS A 17 9.33 2.53 6.92
C HIS A 17 9.42 2.57 5.40
N MET A 18 9.39 3.78 4.87
CA MET A 18 9.52 4.05 3.45
C MET A 18 10.68 5.02 3.25
N LYS A 19 11.57 4.68 2.33
CA LYS A 19 12.70 5.50 1.93
C LYS A 19 12.73 5.60 0.41
N ALA A 20 12.84 6.82 -0.11
CA ALA A 20 13.03 7.05 -1.53
C ALA A 20 14.30 7.85 -1.79
N ASP A 21 15.07 7.45 -2.80
CA ASP A 21 16.25 8.15 -3.29
C ASP A 21 16.21 8.31 -4.83
N PRO A 22 15.24 9.08 -5.36
CA PRO A 22 15.08 9.27 -6.80
C PRO A 22 16.27 10.06 -7.41
N PRO A 23 16.77 9.71 -8.62
CA PRO A 23 18.00 10.29 -9.19
C PRO A 23 18.03 11.81 -9.36
N GLU A 24 16.87 12.43 -9.54
CA GLU A 24 16.75 13.85 -9.91
C GLU A 24 16.07 14.70 -8.82
N LYS A 25 15.75 14.12 -7.66
CA LYS A 25 15.08 14.82 -6.56
C LYS A 25 15.76 14.51 -5.24
N ALA A 26 15.52 15.35 -4.24
CA ALA A 26 15.95 15.04 -2.88
C ALA A 26 15.25 13.76 -2.41
N GLY A 27 16.04 12.84 -1.85
CA GLY A 27 15.52 11.67 -1.16
C GLY A 27 14.65 12.08 0.03
N TRP A 28 13.74 11.19 0.40
CA TRP A 28 12.84 11.37 1.52
C TRP A 28 12.65 10.07 2.29
N GLU A 29 12.27 10.20 3.55
CA GLU A 29 11.96 9.09 4.45
C GLU A 29 10.68 9.41 5.22
N GLN A 30 9.83 8.40 5.41
CA GLN A 30 8.63 8.50 6.24
C GLN A 30 8.32 7.15 6.88
N SER A 31 7.49 7.16 7.91
CA SER A 31 7.05 5.94 8.59
C SER A 31 5.67 6.11 9.20
N PHE A 32 4.99 5.00 9.43
CA PHE A 32 3.73 4.93 10.16
C PHE A 32 3.68 3.65 11.00
N GLN A 33 2.83 3.65 12.03
CA GLN A 33 2.65 2.48 12.90
C GLN A 33 1.51 1.62 12.39
N TRP A 34 1.63 0.29 12.50
CA TRP A 34 0.59 -0.65 12.07
C TRP A 34 -0.77 -0.37 12.72
N LYS A 35 -0.76 -0.04 14.02
CA LYS A 35 -1.97 0.26 14.79
C LYS A 35 -2.70 1.54 14.37
N ASP A 36 -2.06 2.41 13.61
CA ASP A 36 -2.63 3.69 13.19
C ASP A 36 -3.34 3.56 11.84
N ILE A 37 -3.22 2.41 11.16
CA ILE A 37 -3.90 2.11 9.90
C ILE A 37 -5.40 1.97 10.16
N ILE A 38 -6.18 2.73 9.41
CA ILE A 38 -7.65 2.74 9.50
C ILE A 38 -8.32 2.15 8.26
N ARG A 39 -7.63 2.16 7.12
CA ARG A 39 -8.12 1.61 5.85
C ARG A 39 -6.95 1.35 4.92
N ILE A 40 -7.03 0.26 4.17
CA ILE A 40 -6.15 -0.06 3.06
C ILE A 40 -6.98 -0.10 1.79
N CYS A 41 -6.47 0.47 0.69
CA CYS A 41 -7.01 0.24 -0.63
C CYS A 41 -5.94 -0.34 -1.55
N PHE A 42 -6.36 -1.23 -2.44
CA PHE A 42 -5.53 -1.83 -3.47
C PHE A 42 -6.10 -1.47 -4.83
N GLU A 43 -5.23 -0.99 -5.72
CA GLU A 43 -5.53 -0.67 -7.10
C GLU A 43 -4.68 -1.53 -8.01
N ASN A 44 -5.30 -2.26 -8.93
CA ASN A 44 -4.56 -2.96 -9.97
C ASN A 44 -4.04 -1.92 -10.97
N GLY A 45 -2.73 -1.95 -11.20
CA GLY A 45 -2.11 -1.15 -12.24
C GLY A 45 -2.49 -1.66 -13.63
N ASP A 46 -2.48 -0.75 -14.59
CA ASP A 46 -2.55 -1.11 -16.01
C ASP A 46 -1.16 -1.47 -16.56
N TRP A 47 -1.07 -1.73 -17.87
CA TRP A 47 0.20 -2.05 -18.53
C TRP A 47 1.27 -0.93 -18.44
N MET A 48 0.92 0.27 -17.98
CA MET A 48 1.84 1.40 -17.77
C MET A 48 2.03 1.78 -16.30
N SER A 49 1.34 1.11 -15.36
CA SER A 49 1.35 1.47 -13.94
C SER A 49 1.45 0.25 -13.05
N SER A 50 2.08 0.42 -11.89
CA SER A 50 2.20 -0.64 -10.90
C SER A 50 0.92 -0.78 -10.10
N ASP A 51 0.64 -1.99 -9.61
CA ASP A 51 -0.37 -2.16 -8.57
C ASP A 51 0.01 -1.30 -7.36
N THR A 52 -0.97 -0.60 -6.81
CA THR A 52 -0.73 0.45 -5.82
C THR A 52 -1.52 0.18 -4.55
N ILE A 53 -0.80 0.22 -3.43
CA ILE A 53 -1.37 0.05 -2.09
C ILE A 53 -1.46 1.44 -1.45
N TYR A 54 -2.68 1.85 -1.12
CA TYR A 54 -2.98 3.08 -0.40
C TYR A 54 -3.23 2.77 1.06
N VAL A 55 -2.41 3.33 1.94
CA VAL A 55 -2.51 3.15 3.39
C VAL A 55 -3.03 4.42 4.02
N PHE A 56 -4.27 4.37 4.52
CA PHE A 56 -4.85 5.47 5.28
C PHE A 56 -4.60 5.25 6.76
N THR A 57 -4.18 6.32 7.43
CA THR A 57 -3.89 6.30 8.86
C THR A 57 -4.68 7.41 9.57
N ASN A 58 -4.79 7.32 10.90
CA ASN A 58 -5.37 8.39 11.71
C ASN A 58 -4.45 9.60 11.90
N GLN A 59 -3.22 9.57 11.35
CA GLN A 59 -2.19 10.59 11.57
C GLN A 59 -2.29 11.78 10.61
N ARG A 60 -2.82 11.54 9.40
CA ARG A 60 -2.94 12.54 8.33
C ARG A 60 -4.09 12.18 7.37
N PRO A 61 -4.70 13.16 6.68
CA PRO A 61 -5.78 12.89 5.75
C PRO A 61 -5.32 12.20 4.45
N GLU A 62 -4.07 12.40 4.03
CA GLU A 62 -3.51 11.77 2.83
C GLU A 62 -3.04 10.33 3.08
N SER A 63 -3.25 9.43 2.12
CA SER A 63 -2.71 8.07 2.20
C SER A 63 -1.19 8.05 2.03
N TYR A 64 -0.55 7.04 2.61
CA TYR A 64 0.77 6.59 2.16
C TYR A 64 0.57 5.72 0.91
N VAL A 65 1.44 5.87 -0.08
CA VAL A 65 1.32 5.18 -1.38
C VAL A 65 2.50 4.26 -1.56
N ILE A 66 2.25 2.96 -1.63
CA ILE A 66 3.26 1.91 -1.77
C ILE A 66 2.94 1.11 -3.02
N PRO A 67 3.67 1.31 -4.13
CA PRO A 67 3.54 0.43 -5.28
C PRO A 67 4.16 -0.94 -4.99
N THR A 68 3.54 -2.02 -5.48
CA THR A 68 4.02 -3.39 -5.25
C THR A 68 5.41 -3.65 -5.84
N GLU A 69 5.77 -2.94 -6.91
CA GLU A 69 7.09 -2.98 -7.56
C GLU A 69 8.22 -2.30 -6.79
N ALA A 70 7.91 -1.57 -5.70
CA ALA A 70 8.95 -1.06 -4.81
C ALA A 70 9.74 -2.23 -4.17
N GLU A 71 10.98 -1.99 -3.78
CA GLU A 71 11.71 -3.00 -3.00
C GLU A 71 10.97 -3.21 -1.67
N GLY A 72 10.60 -4.45 -1.36
CA GLY A 72 9.78 -4.81 -0.19
C GLY A 72 8.27 -4.53 -0.33
N GLY A 73 7.79 -4.05 -1.49
CA GLY A 73 6.37 -3.77 -1.73
C GLY A 73 5.49 -5.03 -1.66
N VAL A 74 5.91 -6.13 -2.29
CA VAL A 74 5.21 -7.43 -2.24
C VAL A 74 5.21 -8.04 -0.83
N ASP A 75 6.32 -7.90 -0.10
CA ASP A 75 6.43 -8.38 1.27
C ASP A 75 5.48 -7.59 2.20
N PHE A 76 5.43 -6.27 2.01
CA PHE A 76 4.49 -5.41 2.73
C PHE A 76 3.03 -5.80 2.45
N TRP A 77 2.68 -6.06 1.18
CA TRP A 77 1.33 -6.50 0.82
C TRP A 77 0.95 -7.83 1.49
N SER A 78 1.87 -8.79 1.48
CA SER A 78 1.69 -10.09 2.13
C SER A 78 1.46 -9.93 3.64
N GLU A 79 2.19 -9.00 4.27
CA GLU A 79 2.06 -8.69 5.69
C GLU A 79 0.73 -8.01 6.04
N VAL A 80 0.24 -7.10 5.17
CA VAL A 80 -1.08 -6.47 5.30
C VAL A 80 -2.20 -7.52 5.34
N ILE A 81 -2.16 -8.48 4.41
CA ILE A 81 -3.13 -9.59 4.38
C ILE A 81 -2.98 -10.47 5.62
N ARG A 82 -1.74 -10.82 6.00
CA ARG A 82 -1.46 -11.66 7.19
C ARG A 82 -1.99 -11.03 8.48
N ARG A 83 -1.95 -9.69 8.60
CA ARG A 83 -2.48 -8.94 9.75
C ARG A 83 -4.00 -8.74 9.71
N GLY A 84 -4.67 -9.15 8.63
CA GLY A 84 -6.11 -8.95 8.45
C GLY A 84 -6.50 -7.49 8.23
N LEU A 85 -5.54 -6.66 7.77
CA LEU A 85 -5.77 -5.24 7.43
C LEU A 85 -6.38 -5.06 6.04
N PHE A 86 -6.39 -6.13 5.25
CA PHE A 86 -7.14 -6.25 4.01
C PHE A 86 -7.74 -7.65 3.92
N ASP A 87 -8.94 -7.77 3.37
CA ASP A 87 -9.63 -9.04 3.27
C ASP A 87 -8.94 -9.98 2.27
N ALA A 88 -8.71 -11.22 2.68
CA ALA A 88 -7.94 -12.17 1.89
C ALA A 88 -8.72 -12.69 0.66
N GLU A 89 -10.04 -12.83 0.76
CA GLU A 89 -10.89 -13.23 -0.38
C GLU A 89 -10.92 -12.11 -1.41
N LEU A 90 -11.10 -10.86 -0.95
CA LEU A 90 -11.02 -9.67 -1.79
C LEU A 90 -9.65 -9.52 -2.47
N ALA A 91 -8.55 -9.81 -1.77
CA ALA A 91 -7.22 -9.81 -2.38
C ALA A 91 -7.09 -10.85 -3.51
N ILE A 92 -7.66 -12.04 -3.34
CA ILE A 92 -7.69 -13.08 -4.38
C ILE A 92 -8.53 -12.60 -5.57
N GLU A 93 -9.70 -12.01 -5.32
CA GLU A 93 -10.56 -11.47 -6.37
C GLU A 93 -9.82 -10.40 -7.18
N MET A 94 -9.20 -9.44 -6.52
CA MET A 94 -8.41 -8.38 -7.17
C MET A 94 -7.27 -8.94 -8.01
N ALA A 95 -6.56 -9.97 -7.53
CA ALA A 95 -5.48 -10.61 -8.30
C ALA A 95 -5.95 -11.29 -9.61
N THR A 96 -7.24 -11.58 -9.75
CA THR A 96 -7.81 -12.16 -10.98
C THR A 96 -8.32 -11.12 -11.97
N GLN A 97 -8.40 -9.85 -11.56
CA GLN A 97 -8.88 -8.76 -12.39
C GLN A 97 -7.74 -8.10 -13.17
N SER A 98 -8.03 -7.65 -14.39
CA SER A 98 -7.06 -6.87 -15.18
C SER A 98 -6.93 -5.43 -14.69
N GLU A 99 -8.01 -4.89 -14.13
CA GLU A 99 -8.11 -3.54 -13.55
C GLU A 99 -9.10 -3.62 -12.38
N GLY A 100 -8.91 -2.82 -11.34
CA GLY A 100 -9.82 -2.81 -10.20
C GLY A 100 -9.32 -1.91 -9.08
N PHE A 101 -10.25 -1.51 -8.22
CA PHE A 101 -9.97 -0.74 -7.02
C PHE A 101 -10.86 -1.23 -5.87
N ALA A 102 -10.23 -1.60 -4.76
CA ALA A 102 -10.95 -2.13 -3.61
C ALA A 102 -10.36 -1.60 -2.30
N CYS A 103 -11.22 -1.25 -1.34
CA CYS A 103 -10.84 -0.77 -0.03
C CYS A 103 -11.38 -1.65 1.09
N PHE A 104 -10.59 -1.82 2.14
CA PHE A 104 -10.97 -2.52 3.36
C PHE A 104 -10.58 -1.72 4.62
N PRO A 105 -11.50 -1.54 5.59
CA PRO A 105 -12.93 -1.85 5.49
C PRO A 105 -13.61 -0.98 4.40
N PRO A 106 -14.71 -1.47 3.80
CA PRO A 106 -15.47 -0.70 2.81
C PRO A 106 -15.99 0.61 3.43
N GLU A 107 -16.38 1.56 2.59
CA GLU A 107 -17.08 2.73 3.10
C GLU A 107 -18.41 2.31 3.71
N GLU A 108 -18.70 2.78 4.92
CA GLU A 108 -20.06 2.67 5.46
C GLU A 108 -20.99 3.41 4.48
N THR A 109 -21.69 2.66 3.65
CA THR A 109 -22.76 3.20 2.84
C THR A 109 -23.85 3.59 3.82
N THR A 110 -23.84 4.85 4.25
CA THR A 110 -24.95 5.40 5.02
C THR A 110 -26.14 5.42 4.07
N ALA A 111 -26.95 4.35 4.10
CA ALA A 111 -28.27 4.36 3.52
C ALA A 111 -29.08 5.42 4.29
N GLY A 112 -29.16 6.62 3.71
CA GLY A 112 -30.03 7.70 4.17
C GLY A 112 -31.50 7.41 3.93
#